data_AF-A0A8H7D703-F1
#
_entry.id   AF-A0A8H7D703-F1
#
_cell.length_a   1.000
_cell.length_b   1.000
_cell.length_c   1.000
_cell.angle_alpha   90.00
_cell.angle_beta   90.00
_cell.angle_gamma   90.00
#
_symmetry.space_group_name_H-M   'P 1'
#
loop_
_entity.id
_entity.type
_entity.pdbx_description
1 polymer ?
#
loop_
_entity_poly.entity_id
_entity_poly.type
_entity_poly.pdbx_seq_one_letter_code
_entity_poly.pdbx_strand_id
1 'polypeptide(L)'
;MDDTVSFPSLPTEILCTIIRLVDPIGLISLSQSSRAFRALIQPSQDDFVQRLLALELDPAVGGIVRFRSRDNDLMPPWNDAEAWKAIRFACVGCMKLLPHTRFSNQNLLQLRRRKPPPGSREANRITDWEPSAGGDAKARGLRLQERARREKEDRAAVRFELEWSSDAEVATVDERDAWAETILSGAHRTRRRCNECRFRRGDFARPTRANVGTAAVPVLKSRRVEFTSVLNRYFPGLLPRMPLEMVPLLFKIYKDNVRTEHFTLYHARCPGCAVWQELGAFRVGLPYEHATPSLMLEERRQQLQGEDVFATLLCNRCLCARHGRARLGEELAAFAAKLLDAEYDWKEYQLRFGWKNLEETFRLRRRKKDRSSRMFQEIIAGLPWVEAKDIGDGRKMLDFDRCDPDDLRQRIVRLRVLVETEMTEEKRKEFLKNKWFRLWLEEYEKNETWAAMLKELRSTSARPDALVDFVLEKDPYRVI
;
A
#
# COMPACT_ATOMS: atom_id res chain seq x y z
N MET A 1 -40.73 45.78 -15.46
CA MET A 1 -40.69 45.17 -14.13
C MET A 1 -40.68 43.68 -14.39
N ASP A 2 -39.52 43.05 -14.25
CA ASP A 2 -39.37 41.61 -14.49
C ASP A 2 -40.09 40.84 -13.37
N ASP A 3 -41.24 40.27 -13.70
CA ASP A 3 -41.91 39.27 -12.86
C ASP A 3 -41.10 37.98 -12.90
N THR A 4 -40.01 37.94 -12.12
CA THR A 4 -39.29 36.68 -11.87
C THR A 4 -40.20 35.79 -11.04
N VAL A 5 -40.81 34.79 -11.68
CA VAL A 5 -41.55 33.72 -11.00
C VAL A 5 -40.62 33.08 -9.97
N SER A 6 -40.97 33.23 -8.70
CA SER A 6 -40.16 32.69 -7.60
C SER A 6 -40.32 31.17 -7.56
N PHE A 7 -39.21 30.42 -7.47
CA PHE A 7 -39.27 28.95 -7.44
C PHE A 7 -40.28 28.37 -6.42
N PRO A 8 -40.45 28.92 -5.20
CA PRO A 8 -41.45 28.45 -4.23
C PRO A 8 -42.91 28.70 -4.63
N SER A 9 -43.19 29.56 -5.62
CA SER A 9 -44.55 29.85 -6.09
C SER A 9 -45.03 28.92 -7.21
N LEU A 10 -44.22 27.95 -7.62
CA LEU A 10 -44.61 26.95 -8.62
C LEU A 10 -45.61 25.94 -8.02
N PRO A 11 -46.54 25.40 -8.83
CA PRO A 11 -47.39 24.27 -8.44
C PRO A 11 -46.59 23.07 -7.90
N THR A 12 -47.18 22.36 -6.94
CA THR A 12 -46.52 21.23 -6.24
C THR A 12 -46.07 20.14 -7.20
N GLU A 13 -46.84 19.88 -8.25
CA GLU A 13 -46.55 18.89 -9.30
C GLU A 13 -45.30 19.26 -10.10
N ILE A 14 -45.15 20.55 -10.41
CA ILE A 14 -43.96 21.09 -11.10
C ILE A 14 -42.76 21.01 -10.17
N LEU A 15 -42.92 21.43 -8.91
CA LEU A 15 -41.88 21.31 -7.89
C LEU A 15 -41.41 19.86 -7.74
N CYS A 16 -42.33 18.91 -7.61
CA CYS A 16 -42.02 17.48 -7.52
C CYS A 16 -41.25 16.96 -8.75
N THR A 17 -41.62 17.42 -9.93
CA THR A 17 -40.94 17.07 -11.19
C THR A 17 -39.51 17.59 -11.20
N ILE A 18 -39.31 18.85 -10.80
CA ILE A 18 -37.98 19.45 -10.73
C ILE A 18 -37.12 18.76 -9.67
N ILE A 19 -37.67 18.52 -8.46
CA ILE A 19 -36.94 17.90 -7.35
C ILE A 19 -36.41 16.51 -7.74
N ARG A 20 -37.16 15.72 -8.52
CA ARG A 20 -36.72 14.41 -9.03
C ARG A 20 -35.48 14.46 -9.93
N LEU A 21 -35.18 15.62 -10.51
CA LEU A 21 -34.03 15.81 -11.40
C LEU A 21 -32.80 16.36 -10.68
N VAL A 22 -32.91 16.68 -9.39
CA VAL A 22 -31.81 17.22 -8.60
C VAL A 22 -30.90 16.09 -8.12
N ASP A 23 -29.61 16.37 -8.00
CA ASP A 23 -28.66 15.45 -7.38
C ASP A 23 -28.92 15.30 -5.86
N PRO A 24 -28.37 14.26 -5.21
CA PRO A 24 -28.58 14.04 -3.77
C PRO A 24 -28.10 15.17 -2.84
N ILE A 25 -27.09 15.94 -3.24
CA ILE A 25 -26.61 17.11 -2.48
C ILE A 25 -27.66 18.20 -2.58
N GLY A 26 -28.09 18.53 -3.80
CA GLY A 26 -29.10 19.54 -4.07
C GLY A 26 -30.44 19.25 -3.41
N LEU A 27 -30.89 17.99 -3.38
CA LEU A 27 -32.13 17.57 -2.70
C LEU A 27 -32.14 18.00 -1.22
N ILE A 28 -31.07 17.64 -0.49
CA ILE A 28 -30.99 17.94 0.93
C ILE A 28 -30.78 19.44 1.15
N SER A 29 -29.95 20.09 0.33
CA SER A 29 -29.78 21.55 0.40
C SER A 29 -31.11 22.28 0.20
N LEU A 30 -31.94 21.84 -0.75
CA LEU A 30 -33.27 22.39 -0.98
C LEU A 30 -34.21 22.13 0.21
N SER A 31 -34.19 20.94 0.79
CA SER A 31 -34.95 20.63 2.01
C SER A 31 -34.53 21.46 3.23
N GLN A 32 -33.34 22.06 3.18
CA GLN A 32 -32.77 22.90 4.23
C GLN A 32 -32.98 24.39 3.98
N SER A 33 -33.31 24.81 2.75
CA SER A 33 -33.48 26.22 2.40
C SER A 33 -34.81 26.81 2.88
N SER A 34 -35.87 26.01 3.03
CA SER A 34 -37.17 26.48 3.53
C SER A 34 -37.96 25.41 4.28
N ARG A 35 -38.86 25.83 5.18
CA ARG A 35 -39.79 24.92 5.88
C ARG A 35 -40.77 24.25 4.91
N ALA A 36 -41.19 24.95 3.86
CA ALA A 36 -42.09 24.43 2.84
C ALA A 36 -41.43 23.28 2.06
N PHE A 37 -40.19 23.47 1.58
CA PHE A 37 -39.45 22.40 0.91
C PHE A 37 -39.12 21.24 1.84
N ARG A 38 -38.82 21.50 3.12
CA ARG A 38 -38.64 20.43 4.10
C ARG A 38 -39.91 19.58 4.27
N ALA A 39 -41.07 20.23 4.35
CA ALA A 39 -42.35 19.56 4.50
C ALA A 39 -42.77 18.80 3.24
N LEU A 40 -42.41 19.29 2.05
CA LEU A 40 -42.64 18.63 0.77
C LEU A 40 -41.71 17.42 0.57
N ILE A 41 -40.40 17.59 0.82
CA ILE A 41 -39.38 16.58 0.55
C ILE A 41 -39.39 15.48 1.62
N GLN A 42 -39.47 15.85 2.90
CA GLN A 42 -39.41 14.89 4.02
C GLN A 42 -38.24 13.89 3.90
N PRO A 43 -36.98 14.38 3.92
CA PRO A 43 -35.82 13.54 3.62
C PRO A 43 -35.68 12.38 4.60
N SER A 44 -35.52 11.18 4.04
CA SER A 44 -35.31 9.93 4.77
C SER A 44 -33.83 9.71 5.10
N GLN A 45 -33.53 8.70 5.92
CA GLN A 45 -32.15 8.31 6.20
C GLN A 45 -31.38 7.96 4.91
N ASP A 46 -32.03 7.29 3.96
CA ASP A 46 -31.40 6.92 2.69
C ASP A 46 -31.03 8.15 1.85
N ASP A 47 -31.84 9.22 1.88
CA ASP A 47 -31.54 10.47 1.20
C ASP A 47 -30.27 11.13 1.77
N PHE A 48 -30.09 11.09 3.09
CA PHE A 48 -28.85 11.54 3.73
C PHE A 48 -27.65 10.65 3.37
N VAL A 49 -27.85 9.35 3.19
CA VAL A 49 -26.81 8.43 2.72
C VAL A 49 -26.40 8.79 1.29
N GLN A 50 -27.36 9.01 0.40
CA GLN A 50 -27.06 9.38 -0.99
C GLN A 50 -26.33 10.72 -1.05
N ARG A 51 -26.73 11.72 -0.25
CA ARG A 51 -25.96 12.97 -0.11
C ARG A 51 -24.52 12.73 0.32
N LEU A 52 -24.29 11.90 1.33
CA LEU A 52 -22.94 11.62 1.82
C LEU A 52 -22.07 10.95 0.73
N LEU A 53 -22.65 10.04 -0.04
CA LEU A 53 -21.98 9.36 -1.15
C LEU A 53 -21.73 10.29 -2.35
N ALA A 54 -22.58 11.29 -2.58
CA ALA A 54 -22.39 12.32 -3.59
C ALA A 54 -21.27 13.30 -3.16
N LEU A 55 -21.27 13.76 -1.90
CA LEU A 55 -20.19 14.60 -1.34
C LEU A 55 -18.82 13.92 -1.37
N GLU A 56 -18.76 12.59 -1.27
CA GLU A 56 -17.50 11.86 -1.45
C GLU A 56 -16.90 12.02 -2.86
N LEU A 57 -17.73 12.28 -3.87
CA LEU A 57 -17.30 12.40 -5.27
C LEU A 57 -17.03 13.83 -5.68
N ASP A 58 -17.49 14.80 -4.91
CA ASP A 58 -17.10 16.19 -5.09
C ASP A 58 -15.57 16.32 -4.92
N PRO A 59 -14.84 16.83 -5.94
CA PRO A 59 -13.39 16.94 -5.87
C PRO A 59 -12.87 17.81 -4.72
N ALA A 60 -13.60 18.86 -4.33
CA ALA A 60 -13.20 19.77 -3.26
C ALA A 60 -13.42 19.15 -1.87
N VAL A 61 -14.40 18.26 -1.74
CA VAL A 61 -14.75 17.64 -0.45
C VAL A 61 -14.10 16.26 -0.28
N GLY A 62 -14.27 15.39 -1.27
CA GLY A 62 -13.87 13.99 -1.21
C GLY A 62 -12.56 13.68 -1.91
N GLY A 63 -12.11 14.52 -2.85
CA GLY A 63 -10.93 14.27 -3.67
C GLY A 63 -11.11 13.14 -4.69
N ILE A 64 -10.26 13.13 -5.71
CA ILE A 64 -10.35 12.22 -6.85
C ILE A 64 -9.43 11.01 -6.62
N VAL A 65 -9.98 9.81 -6.85
CA VAL A 65 -9.21 8.55 -6.90
C VAL A 65 -9.63 7.81 -8.14
N ARG A 66 -8.64 7.37 -8.94
CA ARG A 66 -8.84 6.47 -10.07
C ARG A 66 -8.06 5.20 -9.81
N PHE A 67 -8.74 4.06 -9.90
CA PHE A 67 -8.11 2.75 -9.78
C PHE A 67 -8.44 1.95 -11.02
N ARG A 68 -7.43 1.42 -11.71
CA ARG A 68 -7.62 0.54 -12.85
C ARG A 68 -7.37 -0.90 -12.41
N SER A 69 -8.39 -1.74 -12.53
CA SER A 69 -8.34 -3.11 -11.99
C SER A 69 -7.36 -4.02 -12.74
N ARG A 70 -7.17 -3.79 -14.05
CA ARG A 70 -6.33 -4.60 -14.95
C ARG A 70 -4.86 -4.66 -14.53
N ASP A 71 -4.24 -3.50 -14.35
CA ASP A 71 -2.82 -3.32 -14.04
C ASP A 71 -2.59 -2.95 -12.56
N ASN A 72 -3.66 -2.77 -11.78
CA ASN A 72 -3.65 -2.23 -10.43
C ASN A 72 -3.06 -0.80 -10.36
N ASP A 73 -3.14 -0.05 -11.46
CA ASP A 73 -2.72 1.34 -11.47
C ASP A 73 -3.67 2.20 -10.61
N LEU A 74 -3.08 3.09 -9.82
CA LEU A 74 -3.80 3.91 -8.84
C LEU A 74 -3.30 5.34 -8.90
N MET A 75 -4.23 6.26 -9.15
CA MET A 75 -3.97 7.69 -9.15
C MET A 75 -4.82 8.40 -8.08
N PRO A 76 -4.20 9.13 -7.13
CA PRO A 76 -2.75 9.24 -6.90
C PRO A 76 -2.15 7.92 -6.36
N PRO A 77 -0.87 7.62 -6.61
CA PRO A 77 -0.22 6.43 -6.08
C PRO A 77 -0.19 6.46 -4.56
N TRP A 78 -0.15 5.30 -3.90
CA TRP A 78 -0.16 5.22 -2.42
C TRP A 78 1.01 5.96 -1.75
N ASN A 79 2.11 6.15 -2.47
CA ASN A 79 3.30 6.86 -2.01
C ASN A 79 3.12 8.38 -1.95
N ASP A 80 2.08 8.94 -2.58
CA ASP A 80 1.75 10.37 -2.51
C ASP A 80 0.94 10.67 -1.23
N ALA A 81 1.64 10.72 -0.10
CA ALA A 81 1.03 10.90 1.20
C ALA A 81 0.21 12.21 1.31
N GLU A 82 0.63 13.27 0.63
CA GLU A 82 -0.08 14.57 0.67
C GLU A 82 -1.40 14.52 -0.09
N ALA A 83 -1.43 13.93 -1.29
CA ALA A 83 -2.70 13.76 -2.00
C ALA A 83 -3.68 12.89 -1.21
N TRP A 84 -3.19 11.82 -0.57
CA TRP A 84 -4.02 10.92 0.26
C TRP A 84 -4.52 11.54 1.58
N LYS A 85 -3.89 12.62 2.07
CA LYS A 85 -4.36 13.40 3.23
C LYS A 85 -5.60 14.22 2.93
N ALA A 86 -5.81 14.65 1.69
CA ALA A 86 -7.01 15.40 1.28
C ALA A 86 -8.19 14.49 0.96
N ILE A 87 -7.93 13.27 0.48
CA ILE A 87 -8.97 12.35 0.02
C ILE A 87 -9.81 11.81 1.19
N ARG A 88 -11.13 11.82 1.03
CA ARG A 88 -12.10 11.31 2.00
C ARG A 88 -13.00 10.25 1.38
N PHE A 89 -13.46 9.33 2.22
CA PHE A 89 -14.37 8.25 1.86
C PHE A 89 -15.57 8.25 2.81
N ALA A 90 -16.76 8.04 2.25
CA ALA A 90 -17.98 7.97 3.02
C ALA A 90 -18.09 6.65 3.79
N CYS A 91 -18.30 6.76 5.10
CA CYS A 91 -18.76 5.67 5.95
C CYS A 91 -20.25 5.86 6.25
N VAL A 92 -21.08 4.96 5.73
CA VAL A 92 -22.53 5.00 5.92
C VAL A 92 -22.96 4.49 7.31
N GLY A 93 -22.03 3.92 8.10
CA GLY A 93 -22.32 3.48 9.47
C GLY A 93 -22.35 4.64 10.46
N CYS A 94 -21.30 5.47 10.44
CA CYS A 94 -21.20 6.64 11.30
C CYS A 94 -21.59 7.94 10.61
N MET A 95 -22.03 7.88 9.34
CA MET A 95 -22.43 9.03 8.52
C MET A 95 -21.35 10.13 8.42
N LYS A 96 -20.09 9.72 8.26
CA LYS A 96 -18.93 10.64 8.17
C LYS A 96 -18.10 10.40 6.92
N LEU A 97 -17.51 11.47 6.41
CA LEU A 97 -16.39 11.43 5.49
C LEU A 97 -15.10 11.25 6.28
N LEU A 98 -14.38 10.17 6.02
CA LEU A 98 -13.21 9.76 6.79
C LEU A 98 -12.00 9.54 5.86
N PRO A 99 -10.76 9.71 6.33
CA PRO A 99 -9.58 9.43 5.53
C PRO A 99 -9.44 7.94 5.23
N HIS A 100 -8.66 7.61 4.20
CA HIS A 100 -8.44 6.24 3.73
C HIS A 100 -7.93 5.29 4.84
N THR A 101 -7.15 5.80 5.80
CA THR A 101 -6.60 5.05 6.94
C THR A 101 -7.67 4.45 7.86
N ARG A 102 -8.92 4.95 7.80
CA ARG A 102 -10.04 4.40 8.57
C ARG A 102 -10.74 3.22 7.88
N PHE A 103 -10.27 2.78 6.71
CA PHE A 103 -10.86 1.69 5.94
C PHE A 103 -9.82 0.63 5.55
N SER A 104 -10.27 -0.61 5.41
CA SER A 104 -9.50 -1.69 4.77
C SER A 104 -9.49 -1.52 3.25
N ASN A 105 -8.44 -1.99 2.56
CA ASN A 105 -8.36 -1.92 1.10
C ASN A 105 -9.53 -2.58 0.37
N GLN A 106 -10.07 -3.67 0.90
CA GLN A 106 -11.26 -4.32 0.33
C GLN A 106 -12.49 -3.39 0.29
N ASN A 107 -12.59 -2.43 1.20
CA ASN A 107 -13.67 -1.45 1.21
C ASN A 107 -13.37 -0.23 0.32
N LEU A 108 -12.11 0.02 -0.02
CA LEU A 108 -11.71 1.18 -0.82
C LEU A 108 -11.48 0.87 -2.30
N LEU A 109 -11.00 -0.33 -2.63
CA LEU A 109 -10.53 -0.67 -3.98
C LEU A 109 -11.37 -1.74 -4.68
N GLN A 110 -12.20 -2.50 -3.95
CA GLN A 110 -13.10 -3.46 -4.59
C GLN A 110 -14.04 -2.72 -5.53
N LEU A 111 -14.16 -3.18 -6.79
CA LEU A 111 -14.95 -2.58 -7.86
C LEU A 111 -16.26 -1.94 -7.36
N ARG A 112 -17.10 -2.73 -6.68
CA ARG A 112 -18.42 -2.25 -6.22
C ARG A 112 -18.38 -1.27 -5.04
N ARG A 113 -17.28 -1.14 -4.30
CA ARG A 113 -17.18 -0.31 -3.08
C ARG A 113 -16.27 0.90 -3.25
N ARG A 114 -15.43 0.92 -4.28
CA ARG A 114 -14.51 2.02 -4.56
C ARG A 114 -15.25 3.26 -5.04
N LYS A 115 -14.53 4.38 -5.10
CA LYS A 115 -15.05 5.58 -5.73
C LYS A 115 -15.25 5.31 -7.22
N PRO A 116 -16.45 5.54 -7.76
CA PRO A 116 -16.68 5.37 -9.18
C PRO A 116 -15.99 6.49 -9.98
N PRO A 117 -15.52 6.20 -11.21
CA PRO A 117 -14.88 7.21 -12.04
C PRO A 117 -15.87 8.30 -12.47
N PRO A 118 -15.43 9.53 -12.78
CA PRO A 118 -16.29 10.56 -13.36
C PRO A 118 -17.00 10.05 -14.62
N GLY A 119 -18.26 10.42 -14.81
CA GLY A 119 -19.07 9.97 -15.95
C GLY A 119 -19.74 8.60 -15.77
N SER A 120 -19.38 7.84 -14.74
CA SER A 120 -20.05 6.56 -14.41
C SER A 120 -21.48 6.77 -13.89
N ARG A 121 -22.26 5.69 -13.92
CA ARG A 121 -23.65 5.67 -13.44
C ARG A 121 -23.78 6.15 -11.99
N GLU A 122 -22.90 5.66 -11.11
CA GLU A 122 -22.93 6.02 -9.68
C GLU A 122 -22.32 7.40 -9.38
N ALA A 123 -21.59 8.01 -10.33
CA ALA A 123 -21.11 9.38 -10.22
C ALA A 123 -22.16 10.41 -10.68
N ASN A 124 -22.95 10.06 -11.69
CA ASN A 124 -24.01 10.91 -12.25
C ASN A 124 -25.40 10.60 -11.67
N ARG A 125 -25.44 9.97 -10.49
CA ARG A 125 -26.70 9.53 -9.87
C ARG A 125 -27.52 10.76 -9.43
N ILE A 126 -28.73 10.88 -9.98
CA ILE A 126 -29.75 11.80 -9.48
C ILE A 126 -30.44 11.23 -8.24
N THR A 127 -31.22 12.05 -7.54
CA THR A 127 -31.95 11.59 -6.36
C THR A 127 -32.89 10.41 -6.67
N ASP A 128 -32.98 9.49 -5.70
CA ASP A 128 -34.01 8.44 -5.69
C ASP A 128 -35.29 8.88 -4.95
N TRP A 129 -35.35 10.17 -4.60
CA TRP A 129 -36.51 10.76 -3.95
C TRP A 129 -37.74 10.67 -4.84
N GLU A 130 -38.86 10.30 -4.21
CA GLU A 130 -40.16 10.24 -4.84
C GLU A 130 -41.16 11.03 -3.98
N PRO A 131 -42.04 11.83 -4.60
CA PRO A 131 -43.07 12.57 -3.88
C PRO A 131 -43.93 11.65 -3.02
N SER A 132 -44.11 12.02 -1.76
CA SER A 132 -45.01 11.34 -0.83
C SER A 132 -46.50 11.59 -1.11
N ALA A 133 -46.84 12.18 -2.26
CA ALA A 133 -48.19 12.62 -2.60
C ALA A 133 -49.19 11.46 -2.45
N GLY A 134 -50.05 11.55 -1.43
CA GLY A 134 -51.16 10.63 -1.18
C GLY A 134 -50.97 9.58 -0.09
N GLY A 135 -49.86 9.55 0.65
CA GLY A 135 -49.71 8.62 1.79
C GLY A 135 -49.61 7.13 1.43
N ASP A 136 -49.61 6.78 0.13
CA ASP A 136 -49.49 5.40 -0.30
C ASP A 136 -48.02 4.95 -0.31
N ALA A 137 -47.52 4.63 0.88
CA ALA A 137 -46.21 4.04 1.09
C ALA A 137 -46.00 2.77 0.23
N LYS A 138 -47.08 2.07 -0.15
CA LYS A 138 -47.04 0.89 -1.03
C LYS A 138 -46.66 1.27 -2.46
N ALA A 139 -47.27 2.32 -3.03
CA ALA A 139 -46.93 2.82 -4.36
C ALA A 139 -45.47 3.32 -4.44
N ARG A 140 -44.99 3.99 -3.38
CA ARG A 140 -43.58 4.37 -3.25
C ARG A 140 -42.67 3.14 -3.20
N GLY A 141 -43.04 2.14 -2.38
CA GLY A 141 -42.31 0.88 -2.26
C GLY A 141 -42.22 0.12 -3.58
N LEU A 142 -43.31 0.03 -4.35
CA LEU A 142 -43.34 -0.63 -5.66
C LEU A 142 -42.42 0.05 -6.68
N ARG A 143 -42.42 1.39 -6.74
CA ARG A 143 -41.52 2.13 -7.64
C ARG A 143 -40.05 1.95 -7.27
N LEU A 144 -39.72 1.97 -5.97
CA LEU A 144 -38.37 1.69 -5.50
C LEU A 144 -37.94 0.25 -5.80
N GLN A 145 -38.84 -0.73 -5.62
CA GLN A 145 -38.59 -2.13 -5.96
C GLN A 145 -38.36 -2.31 -7.47
N GLU A 146 -39.17 -1.68 -8.31
CA GLU A 146 -39.02 -1.76 -9.77
C GLU A 146 -37.72 -1.11 -10.25
N ARG A 147 -37.34 0.05 -9.70
CA ARG A 147 -36.05 0.68 -10.00
C ARG A 147 -34.88 -0.22 -9.54
N ALA A 148 -34.98 -0.80 -8.35
CA ALA A 148 -33.98 -1.74 -7.84
C ALA A 148 -33.90 -3.04 -8.67
N ARG A 149 -35.02 -3.52 -9.20
CA ARG A 149 -35.09 -4.67 -10.11
C ARG A 149 -34.37 -4.36 -11.42
N ARG A 150 -34.69 -3.23 -12.06
CA ARG A 150 -34.00 -2.77 -13.28
C ARG A 150 -32.50 -2.59 -13.07
N GLU A 151 -32.10 -1.93 -11.97
CA GLU A 151 -30.67 -1.82 -11.62
C GLU A 151 -30.00 -3.19 -11.47
N LYS A 152 -30.71 -4.18 -10.91
CA LYS A 152 -30.19 -5.54 -10.73
C LYS A 152 -30.09 -6.27 -12.06
N GLU A 153 -31.07 -6.11 -12.95
CA GLU A 153 -31.10 -6.67 -14.31
C GLU A 153 -29.98 -6.07 -15.17
N ASP A 154 -29.84 -4.75 -15.20
CA ASP A 154 -28.74 -4.06 -15.90
C ASP A 154 -27.37 -4.61 -15.44
N ARG A 155 -27.17 -4.72 -14.12
CA ARG A 155 -25.92 -5.25 -13.55
C ARG A 155 -25.71 -6.73 -13.82
N ALA A 156 -26.79 -7.50 -13.99
CA ALA A 156 -26.71 -8.92 -14.35
C ALA A 156 -26.34 -9.07 -15.84
N ALA A 157 -26.92 -8.24 -16.71
CA ALA A 157 -26.58 -8.19 -18.13
C ALA A 157 -25.10 -7.84 -18.34
N VAL A 158 -24.58 -6.81 -17.67
CA VAL A 158 -23.14 -6.47 -17.71
C VAL A 158 -22.26 -7.63 -17.27
N ARG A 159 -22.64 -8.34 -16.20
CA ARG A 159 -21.86 -9.49 -15.73
C ARG A 159 -21.89 -10.63 -16.73
N PHE A 160 -23.06 -10.92 -17.28
CA PHE A 160 -23.23 -11.96 -18.29
C PHE A 160 -22.36 -11.65 -19.52
N GLU A 161 -22.36 -10.41 -20.01
CA GLU A 161 -21.49 -10.01 -21.12
C GLU A 161 -20.00 -10.12 -20.78
N LEU A 162 -19.58 -9.77 -19.56
CA LEU A 162 -18.16 -9.92 -19.14
C LEU A 162 -17.73 -11.38 -19.01
N GLU A 163 -18.64 -12.28 -18.64
CA GLU A 163 -18.34 -13.68 -18.31
C GLU A 163 -18.51 -14.62 -19.51
N TRP A 164 -19.42 -14.30 -20.45
CA TRP A 164 -19.82 -15.18 -21.55
C TRP A 164 -19.58 -14.60 -22.95
N SER A 165 -19.13 -13.35 -23.09
CA SER A 165 -18.76 -12.81 -24.40
C SER A 165 -17.33 -13.25 -24.77
N SER A 166 -17.19 -14.49 -25.22
CA SER A 166 -16.03 -14.92 -26.04
C SER A 166 -16.14 -14.41 -27.49
N ASP A 167 -17.33 -14.00 -27.91
CA ASP A 167 -17.70 -13.87 -29.34
C ASP A 167 -18.10 -12.44 -29.76
N ALA A 168 -17.88 -11.40 -28.94
CA ALA A 168 -18.09 -10.02 -29.40
C ALA A 168 -16.91 -9.54 -30.26
N GLU A 169 -17.08 -9.67 -31.58
CA GLU A 169 -16.16 -9.28 -32.67
C GLU A 169 -15.65 -7.82 -32.71
N VAL A 170 -15.88 -6.94 -31.72
CA VAL A 170 -15.57 -5.49 -31.90
C VAL A 170 -14.93 -4.79 -30.68
N ALA A 171 -14.95 -5.36 -29.47
CA ALA A 171 -14.41 -4.68 -28.28
C ALA A 171 -13.16 -5.36 -27.72
N THR A 172 -12.06 -4.62 -27.64
CA THR A 172 -10.85 -5.00 -26.90
C THR A 172 -11.19 -5.31 -25.44
N VAL A 173 -10.34 -6.11 -24.77
CA VAL A 173 -10.46 -6.36 -23.31
C VAL A 173 -10.52 -5.04 -22.53
N ASP A 174 -9.82 -4.01 -23.01
CA ASP A 174 -9.81 -2.68 -22.41
C ASP A 174 -11.14 -1.95 -22.50
N GLU A 175 -11.83 -2.03 -23.63
CA GLU A 175 -13.15 -1.41 -23.80
C GLU A 175 -14.20 -2.08 -22.92
N ARG A 176 -14.13 -3.42 -22.79
CA ARG A 176 -14.99 -4.20 -21.89
C ARG A 176 -14.75 -3.86 -20.42
N ASP A 177 -13.49 -3.79 -19.99
CA ASP A 177 -13.13 -3.39 -18.63
C ASP A 177 -13.57 -1.95 -18.34
N ALA A 178 -13.31 -1.01 -19.25
CA ALA A 178 -13.72 0.38 -19.09
C ALA A 178 -15.26 0.51 -18.98
N TRP A 179 -15.99 -0.22 -19.80
CA TRP A 179 -17.45 -0.26 -19.73
C TRP A 179 -17.95 -0.86 -18.42
N ALA A 180 -17.41 -2.00 -17.98
CA ALA A 180 -17.71 -2.60 -16.69
C ALA A 180 -17.48 -1.62 -15.52
N GLU A 181 -16.40 -0.86 -15.58
CA GLU A 181 -16.04 0.16 -14.61
C GLU A 181 -17.07 1.30 -14.56
N THR A 182 -17.65 1.69 -15.70
CA THR A 182 -18.69 2.74 -15.73
C THR A 182 -20.01 2.31 -15.11
N ILE A 183 -20.30 1.01 -15.03
CA ILE A 183 -21.59 0.50 -14.56
C ILE A 183 -21.50 -0.11 -13.15
N LEU A 184 -20.45 -0.89 -12.87
CA LEU A 184 -20.34 -1.67 -11.64
C LEU A 184 -19.58 -0.93 -10.54
N SER A 185 -18.75 0.05 -10.89
CA SER A 185 -17.92 0.75 -9.93
C SER A 185 -18.79 1.53 -8.94
N GLY A 186 -18.51 1.37 -7.65
CA GLY A 186 -19.22 2.08 -6.59
C GLY A 186 -20.67 1.67 -6.32
N ALA A 187 -21.23 0.67 -7.02
CA ALA A 187 -22.63 0.26 -6.91
C ALA A 187 -23.08 -0.19 -5.49
N HIS A 188 -22.13 -0.61 -4.65
CA HIS A 188 -22.36 -1.06 -3.27
C HIS A 188 -21.73 -0.11 -2.23
N ARG A 189 -21.45 1.15 -2.57
CA ARG A 189 -20.91 2.14 -1.62
C ARG A 189 -21.82 2.37 -0.41
N THR A 190 -23.13 2.22 -0.56
CA THR A 190 -24.12 2.25 0.53
C THR A 190 -23.81 1.22 1.64
N ARG A 191 -23.11 0.13 1.30
CA ARG A 191 -22.69 -0.93 2.24
C ARG A 191 -21.30 -0.70 2.85
N ARG A 192 -20.57 0.32 2.40
CA ARG A 192 -19.22 0.59 2.88
C ARG A 192 -19.27 1.13 4.31
N ARG A 193 -18.35 0.63 5.15
CA ARG A 193 -18.23 0.97 6.57
C ARG A 193 -16.75 1.10 6.92
N CYS A 194 -16.41 2.05 7.78
CA CYS A 194 -15.05 2.18 8.32
C CYS A 194 -14.74 1.01 9.27
N ASN A 195 -13.47 0.80 9.55
CA ASN A 195 -12.99 -0.32 10.37
C ASN A 195 -13.64 -0.31 11.76
N GLU A 196 -13.84 0.86 12.38
CA GLU A 196 -14.49 0.95 13.68
C GLU A 196 -15.98 0.55 13.65
N CYS A 197 -16.74 0.98 12.64
CA CYS A 197 -18.13 0.55 12.49
C CYS A 197 -18.25 -0.95 12.27
N ARG A 198 -17.32 -1.52 11.50
CA ARG A 198 -17.25 -2.97 11.24
C ARG A 198 -16.92 -3.75 12.51
N PHE A 199 -15.96 -3.26 13.30
CA PHE A 199 -15.61 -3.86 14.59
C PHE A 199 -16.79 -3.92 15.54
N ARG A 200 -17.49 -2.79 15.73
CA ARG A 200 -18.68 -2.73 16.61
C ARG A 200 -19.81 -3.66 16.17
N ARG A 201 -19.95 -3.90 14.87
CA ARG A 201 -20.93 -4.83 14.32
C ARG A 201 -20.51 -6.30 14.47
N GLY A 202 -19.27 -6.58 14.89
CA GLY A 202 -18.75 -7.93 15.00
C GLY A 202 -18.24 -8.53 13.68
N ASP A 203 -18.00 -7.71 12.64
CA ASP A 203 -17.50 -8.19 11.33
C ASP A 203 -16.15 -8.92 11.43
N PHE A 204 -15.41 -8.71 12.52
CA PHE A 204 -14.08 -9.27 12.75
C PHE A 204 -14.06 -10.40 13.78
N ALA A 205 -15.22 -10.93 14.17
CA ALA A 205 -15.32 -12.01 15.14
C ALA A 205 -14.54 -13.28 14.74
N ARG A 206 -14.23 -13.45 13.45
CA ARG A 206 -13.42 -14.57 12.94
C ARG A 206 -12.22 -14.05 12.14
N PRO A 207 -11.05 -14.70 12.26
CA PRO A 207 -9.94 -14.48 11.35
C PRO A 207 -10.32 -14.82 9.91
N THR A 208 -9.78 -14.07 8.96
CA THR A 208 -9.96 -14.29 7.52
C THR A 208 -8.66 -13.97 6.79
N ARG A 209 -8.58 -14.24 5.48
CA ARG A 209 -7.42 -13.79 4.67
C ARG A 209 -7.20 -12.27 4.69
N ALA A 210 -8.22 -11.48 5.06
CA ALA A 210 -8.16 -10.02 5.13
C ALA A 210 -8.02 -9.48 6.56
N ASN A 211 -8.42 -10.26 7.56
CA ASN A 211 -8.25 -10.00 8.99
C ASN A 211 -7.41 -11.12 9.59
N VAL A 212 -6.13 -10.87 9.78
CA VAL A 212 -5.16 -11.83 10.32
C VAL A 212 -5.00 -11.72 11.84
N GLY A 213 -5.76 -10.83 12.48
CA GLY A 213 -5.79 -10.69 13.94
C GLY A 213 -6.89 -11.54 14.59
N THR A 214 -7.12 -11.29 15.89
CA THR A 214 -8.19 -11.93 16.67
C THR A 214 -9.45 -11.07 16.71
N ALA A 215 -10.52 -11.61 17.32
CA ALA A 215 -11.76 -10.87 17.50
C ALA A 215 -11.56 -9.62 18.38
N ALA A 216 -10.70 -9.71 19.40
CA ALA A 216 -10.39 -8.60 20.30
C ALA A 216 -9.43 -7.59 19.65
N VAL A 217 -8.42 -8.09 18.93
CA VAL A 217 -7.38 -7.27 18.28
C VAL A 217 -7.34 -7.60 16.80
N PRO A 218 -8.28 -7.04 16.00
CA PRO A 218 -8.28 -7.25 14.56
C PRO A 218 -7.07 -6.58 13.90
N VAL A 219 -6.47 -7.29 12.94
CA VAL A 219 -5.34 -6.81 12.13
C VAL A 219 -5.70 -6.93 10.66
N LEU A 220 -5.98 -5.79 10.03
CA LEU A 220 -6.58 -5.70 8.71
C LEU A 220 -5.55 -5.33 7.66
N LYS A 221 -5.57 -6.05 6.53
CA LYS A 221 -4.81 -5.65 5.33
C LYS A 221 -5.22 -4.26 4.86
N SER A 222 -4.22 -3.41 4.64
CA SER A 222 -4.38 -2.06 4.11
C SER A 222 -3.67 -1.96 2.75
N ARG A 223 -3.05 -0.81 2.48
CA ARG A 223 -2.41 -0.43 1.22
C ARG A 223 -1.08 -1.11 1.00
N ARG A 224 -0.73 -1.23 -0.28
CA ARG A 224 0.60 -1.67 -0.72
C ARG A 224 1.41 -0.42 -1.05
N VAL A 225 2.46 -0.18 -0.30
CA VAL A 225 3.32 1.00 -0.42
C VAL A 225 4.71 0.55 -0.80
N GLU A 226 5.39 1.34 -1.61
CA GLU A 226 6.79 1.10 -1.95
C GLU A 226 7.72 1.73 -0.93
N PHE A 227 8.74 0.99 -0.52
CA PHE A 227 9.80 1.48 0.34
C PHE A 227 11.16 1.15 -0.28
N THR A 228 12.12 2.06 -0.13
CA THR A 228 13.52 1.84 -0.52
C THR A 228 14.24 0.91 0.45
N SER A 229 13.74 0.77 1.67
CA SER A 229 14.33 0.00 2.75
C SER A 229 13.24 -0.43 3.76
N VAL A 230 13.46 -1.54 4.47
CA VAL A 230 12.60 -2.00 5.56
C VAL A 230 12.66 -1.03 6.74
N LEU A 231 13.80 -0.41 7.00
CA LEU A 231 13.95 0.63 8.01
C LEU A 231 12.99 1.79 7.75
N ASN A 232 12.87 2.25 6.50
CA ASN A 232 11.91 3.30 6.12
C ASN A 232 10.43 2.90 6.33
N ARG A 233 10.11 1.60 6.34
CA ARG A 233 8.76 1.10 6.63
C ARG A 233 8.40 1.22 8.11
N TYR A 234 9.36 1.12 9.01
CA TYR A 234 9.11 1.19 10.45
C TYR A 234 9.50 2.56 11.01
N PHE A 235 10.62 3.14 10.60
CA PHE A 235 11.12 4.43 11.06
C PHE A 235 11.27 5.39 9.86
N PRO A 236 10.15 5.85 9.28
CA PRO A 236 10.18 6.75 8.13
C PRO A 236 10.90 8.05 8.50
N GLY A 237 11.98 8.35 7.77
CA GLY A 237 12.83 9.53 8.01
C GLY A 237 14.04 9.28 8.91
N LEU A 238 14.27 8.05 9.36
CA LEU A 238 15.52 7.68 10.03
C LEU A 238 16.69 7.57 9.02
N LEU A 239 16.41 7.05 7.83
CA LEU A 239 17.39 7.13 6.72
C LEU A 239 17.40 8.56 6.15
N PRO A 240 18.57 9.09 5.79
CA PRO A 240 18.68 10.30 4.99
C PRO A 240 17.81 10.20 3.73
N ARG A 241 17.12 11.29 3.38
CA ARG A 241 16.40 11.38 2.10
C ARG A 241 17.43 11.43 0.98
N MET A 242 17.60 10.31 0.28
CA MET A 242 18.43 10.24 -0.91
C MET A 242 17.55 10.24 -2.17
N PRO A 243 17.99 10.90 -3.25
CA PRO A 243 17.38 10.73 -4.56
C PRO A 243 17.32 9.24 -4.95
N LEU A 244 16.25 8.85 -5.62
CA LEU A 244 15.98 7.43 -5.89
C LEU A 244 17.10 6.80 -6.74
N GLU A 245 17.71 7.55 -7.64
CA GLU A 245 18.84 7.15 -8.49
C GLU A 245 20.10 6.75 -7.71
N MET A 246 20.24 7.25 -6.47
CA MET A 246 21.34 6.93 -5.56
C MET A 246 21.05 5.67 -4.72
N VAL A 247 19.79 5.26 -4.60
CA VAL A 247 19.41 4.01 -3.91
C VAL A 247 19.81 2.83 -4.78
N PRO A 248 20.61 1.85 -4.34
CA PRO A 248 21.04 0.73 -5.18
C PRO A 248 19.87 -0.11 -5.71
N LEU A 249 20.03 -0.69 -6.90
CA LEU A 249 19.07 -1.67 -7.42
C LEU A 249 18.97 -2.88 -6.48
N LEU A 250 17.75 -3.37 -6.28
CA LEU A 250 17.49 -4.57 -5.51
C LEU A 250 17.78 -5.81 -6.36
N PHE A 251 18.58 -6.72 -5.82
CA PHE A 251 18.86 -8.01 -6.44
C PHE A 251 17.65 -8.94 -6.24
N LYS A 252 16.64 -8.82 -7.10
CA LYS A 252 15.45 -9.68 -7.10
C LYS A 252 15.41 -10.51 -8.39
N ILE A 253 15.21 -11.81 -8.25
CA ILE A 253 15.17 -12.76 -9.38
C ILE A 253 13.99 -12.44 -10.31
N TYR A 254 12.85 -12.06 -9.73
CA TYR A 254 11.56 -11.87 -10.41
C TYR A 254 11.24 -10.42 -10.81
N LYS A 255 12.17 -9.47 -10.61
CA LYS A 255 11.99 -8.06 -11.00
C LYS A 255 13.26 -7.51 -11.63
N ASP A 256 13.09 -6.64 -12.63
CA ASP A 256 14.19 -5.94 -13.30
C ASP A 256 14.23 -4.48 -12.86
N ASN A 257 15.45 -3.97 -12.62
CA ASN A 257 15.73 -2.56 -12.42
C ASN A 257 14.87 -1.86 -11.35
N VAL A 258 14.53 -2.56 -10.26
CA VAL A 258 13.75 -2.01 -9.15
C VAL A 258 14.62 -1.48 -8.02
N ARG A 259 14.31 -0.28 -7.52
CA ARG A 259 14.96 0.37 -6.36
C ARG A 259 14.10 0.35 -5.09
N THR A 260 12.85 -0.08 -5.22
CA THR A 260 11.88 -0.14 -4.13
C THR A 260 11.27 -1.53 -4.03
N GLU A 261 10.85 -1.88 -2.83
CA GLU A 261 10.09 -3.09 -2.55
C GLU A 261 8.67 -2.74 -2.10
N HIS A 262 7.69 -3.49 -2.61
CA HIS A 262 6.31 -3.33 -2.19
C HIS A 262 6.08 -4.03 -0.85
N PHE A 263 5.58 -3.28 0.11
CA PHE A 263 5.10 -3.82 1.37
C PHE A 263 3.59 -3.65 1.50
N THR A 264 2.91 -4.74 1.86
CA THR A 264 1.52 -4.62 2.32
C THR A 264 1.53 -4.11 3.75
N LEU A 265 0.92 -2.95 3.96
CA LEU A 265 0.71 -2.38 5.28
C LEU A 265 -0.55 -2.96 5.91
N TYR A 266 -0.63 -2.89 7.23
CA TYR A 266 -1.73 -3.43 8.03
C TYR A 266 -2.17 -2.39 9.04
N HIS A 267 -3.45 -2.38 9.37
CA HIS A 267 -3.99 -1.59 10.49
C HIS A 267 -4.39 -2.52 11.62
N ALA A 268 -4.06 -2.17 12.85
CA ALA A 268 -4.51 -2.86 14.05
C ALA A 268 -5.29 -1.89 14.95
N ARG A 269 -6.28 -2.41 15.67
CA ARG A 269 -6.97 -1.66 16.71
C ARG A 269 -6.25 -1.90 18.03
N CYS A 270 -5.66 -0.85 18.60
CA CYS A 270 -4.93 -0.98 19.86
C CYS A 270 -5.88 -1.40 21.00
N PRO A 271 -5.59 -2.47 21.77
CA PRO A 271 -6.41 -2.87 22.90
C PRO A 271 -6.37 -1.86 24.06
N GLY A 272 -5.27 -1.10 24.20
CA GLY A 272 -5.13 -0.09 25.25
C GLY A 272 -5.95 1.18 25.04
N CYS A 273 -5.91 1.77 23.84
CA CYS A 273 -6.61 3.04 23.55
C CYS A 273 -7.79 2.91 22.57
N ALA A 274 -8.10 1.71 22.08
CA ALA A 274 -9.18 1.47 21.12
C ALA A 274 -9.03 2.20 19.76
N VAL A 275 -7.87 2.80 19.47
CA VAL A 275 -7.62 3.53 18.21
C VAL A 275 -7.05 2.59 17.15
N TRP A 276 -7.54 2.74 15.91
CA TRP A 276 -6.98 2.10 14.72
C TRP A 276 -5.73 2.84 14.26
N GLN A 277 -4.61 2.13 14.18
CA GLN A 277 -3.33 2.67 13.71
C GLN A 277 -2.66 1.67 12.79
N GLU A 278 -1.72 2.13 11.96
CA GLU A 278 -0.92 1.21 11.16
C GLU A 278 -0.04 0.36 12.06
N LEU A 279 0.28 -0.86 11.64
CA LEU A 279 1.10 -1.79 12.42
C LEU A 279 2.50 -1.22 12.70
N GLY A 280 2.97 -0.27 11.87
CA GLY A 280 4.16 0.53 12.15
C GLY A 280 4.09 1.24 13.50
N ALA A 281 2.92 1.60 14.03
CA ALA A 281 2.76 2.20 15.36
C ALA A 281 2.84 1.19 16.53
N PHE A 282 3.06 -0.09 16.24
CA PHE A 282 3.16 -1.20 17.19
C PHE A 282 4.52 -1.89 17.03
N ARG A 283 5.61 -1.13 17.20
CA ARG A 283 6.99 -1.60 16.86
C ARG A 283 7.53 -2.62 17.85
N VAL A 284 6.94 -2.69 19.03
CA VAL A 284 7.33 -3.61 20.09
C VAL A 284 6.59 -4.94 19.94
N GLY A 285 7.34 -6.04 20.04
CA GLY A 285 6.80 -7.40 20.00
C GLY A 285 6.67 -8.00 18.60
N LEU A 286 7.03 -7.27 17.52
CA LEU A 286 7.07 -7.81 16.16
C LEU A 286 8.33 -8.69 15.99
N PRO A 287 8.21 -10.00 15.67
CA PRO A 287 9.36 -10.91 15.64
C PRO A 287 10.38 -10.65 14.53
N TYR A 288 9.98 -10.10 13.38
CA TYR A 288 10.79 -10.16 12.16
C TYR A 288 10.70 -8.90 11.27
N GLU A 289 11.78 -8.58 10.56
CA GLU A 289 11.93 -7.37 9.72
C GLU A 289 10.97 -7.34 8.52
N HIS A 290 10.74 -8.49 7.90
CA HIS A 290 9.81 -8.69 6.79
C HIS A 290 8.45 -9.23 7.24
N ALA A 291 8.19 -9.23 8.55
CA ALA A 291 7.00 -9.88 9.07
C ALA A 291 5.74 -9.31 8.39
N THR A 292 5.04 -10.21 7.70
CA THR A 292 3.62 -10.06 7.50
C THR A 292 2.94 -10.69 8.71
N PRO A 293 1.80 -10.19 9.20
CA PRO A 293 1.13 -10.82 10.33
C PRO A 293 0.70 -12.26 10.03
N SER A 294 0.61 -12.66 8.75
CA SER A 294 0.43 -14.06 8.35
C SER A 294 1.63 -14.94 8.74
N LEU A 295 2.86 -14.46 8.56
CA LEU A 295 4.07 -15.16 9.00
C LEU A 295 4.18 -15.17 10.54
N MET A 296 3.75 -14.09 11.20
CA MET A 296 3.68 -14.05 12.67
C MET A 296 2.76 -15.15 13.23
N LEU A 297 1.65 -15.44 12.54
CA LEU A 297 0.72 -16.50 12.94
C LEU A 297 1.31 -17.91 12.79
N GLU A 298 2.12 -18.16 11.76
CA GLU A 298 2.69 -19.49 11.49
C GLU A 298 3.87 -19.80 12.41
N GLU A 299 4.83 -18.88 12.52
CA GLU A 299 6.05 -19.10 13.30
C GLU A 299 5.81 -19.02 14.82
N ARG A 300 4.94 -18.12 15.30
CA ARG A 300 4.69 -18.00 16.75
C ARG A 300 3.62 -18.94 17.28
N ARG A 301 2.77 -19.55 16.43
CA ARG A 301 1.98 -20.73 16.84
C ARG A 301 2.87 -21.88 17.28
N GLN A 302 4.09 -21.96 16.74
CA GLN A 302 5.07 -22.98 17.12
C GLN A 302 5.90 -22.58 18.36
N GLN A 303 6.09 -21.28 18.63
CA GLN A 303 6.99 -20.80 19.70
C GLN A 303 6.29 -20.34 21.00
N LEU A 304 5.02 -19.91 20.96
CA LEU A 304 4.30 -19.41 22.14
C LEU A 304 3.15 -20.35 22.45
N GLN A 305 3.26 -21.05 23.58
CA GLN A 305 2.35 -22.06 24.11
C GLN A 305 0.94 -21.50 24.45
N GLY A 306 0.19 -21.02 23.46
CA GLY A 306 -1.23 -20.66 23.60
C GLY A 306 -1.55 -19.22 24.02
N GLU A 307 -0.57 -18.31 24.16
CA GLU A 307 -0.85 -16.89 24.40
C GLU A 307 -1.27 -16.16 23.09
N ASP A 308 -2.36 -15.38 23.13
CA ASP A 308 -2.78 -14.52 22.01
C ASP A 308 -1.78 -13.38 21.83
N VAL A 309 -0.85 -13.55 20.89
CA VAL A 309 0.21 -12.58 20.54
C VAL A 309 -0.34 -11.19 20.21
N PHE A 310 -1.59 -11.11 19.73
CA PHE A 310 -2.22 -9.81 19.45
C PHE A 310 -2.80 -9.16 20.71
N ALA A 311 -3.13 -9.92 21.76
CA ALA A 311 -3.67 -9.36 23.00
C ALA A 311 -2.65 -8.46 23.73
N THR A 312 -1.35 -8.72 23.56
CA THR A 312 -0.27 -7.90 24.12
C THR A 312 0.18 -6.77 23.19
N LEU A 313 -0.39 -6.66 21.99
CA LEU A 313 0.04 -5.70 20.97
C LEU A 313 -0.43 -4.28 21.31
N LEU A 314 0.41 -3.50 21.98
CA LEU A 314 0.14 -2.10 22.34
C LEU A 314 0.80 -1.14 21.35
N CYS A 315 0.09 -0.07 21.00
CA CYS A 315 0.72 1.01 20.24
C CYS A 315 1.76 1.72 21.12
N ASN A 316 2.75 2.37 20.50
CA ASN A 316 3.87 3.00 21.21
C ASN A 316 3.43 3.91 22.37
N ARG A 317 2.32 4.66 22.22
CA ARG A 317 1.80 5.52 23.29
C ARG A 317 1.23 4.73 24.47
N CYS A 318 0.48 3.65 24.20
CA CYS A 318 -0.07 2.81 25.27
C CYS A 318 1.04 2.03 25.97
N LEU A 319 2.05 1.59 25.22
CA LEU A 319 3.22 0.95 25.78
C LEU A 319 4.01 1.92 26.67
N CYS A 320 4.28 3.15 26.20
CA CYS A 320 4.93 4.20 26.98
C CYS A 320 4.15 4.53 28.24
N ALA A 321 2.82 4.63 28.16
CA ALA A 321 1.97 4.92 29.30
C ALA A 321 2.02 3.78 30.34
N ARG A 322 2.16 2.53 29.90
CA ARG A 322 2.19 1.34 30.76
C ARG A 322 3.56 1.05 31.36
N HIS A 323 4.63 1.24 30.61
CA HIS A 323 5.99 0.79 30.97
C HIS A 323 7.02 1.93 31.07
N GLY A 324 6.61 3.16 30.79
CA GLY A 324 7.49 4.33 30.81
C GLY A 324 8.28 4.54 29.52
N ARG A 325 8.88 5.74 29.41
CA ARG A 325 9.67 6.17 28.24
C ARG A 325 10.95 5.36 28.07
N ALA A 326 11.65 5.07 29.17
CA ALA A 326 12.91 4.32 29.15
C ALA A 326 12.73 2.94 28.50
N ARG A 327 11.71 2.18 28.94
CA ARG A 327 11.41 0.86 28.39
C ARG A 327 11.05 0.91 26.91
N LEU A 328 10.21 1.88 26.51
CA LEU A 328 9.89 2.07 25.09
C LEU A 328 11.15 2.38 24.28
N GLY A 329 12.03 3.24 24.80
CA GLY A 329 13.28 3.62 24.15
C GLY A 329 14.23 2.44 23.94
N GLU A 330 14.41 1.60 24.95
CA GLU A 330 15.21 0.37 24.86
C GLU A 330 14.69 -0.55 23.75
N GLU A 331 13.39 -0.81 23.71
CA GLU A 331 12.78 -1.72 22.74
C GLU A 331 12.79 -1.15 21.32
N LEU A 332 12.59 0.17 21.16
CA LEU A 332 12.72 0.84 19.86
C LEU A 332 14.16 0.80 19.35
N ALA A 333 15.14 1.06 20.21
CA ALA A 333 16.56 1.01 19.86
C ALA A 333 16.98 -0.41 19.46
N ALA A 334 16.58 -1.43 20.23
CA ALA A 334 16.84 -2.82 19.91
C ALA A 334 16.20 -3.23 18.56
N PHE A 335 14.96 -2.80 18.32
CA PHE A 335 14.29 -3.09 17.04
C PHE A 335 14.94 -2.36 15.86
N ALA A 336 15.29 -1.08 16.01
CA ALA A 336 15.99 -0.32 14.98
C ALA A 336 17.37 -0.91 14.66
N ALA A 337 18.14 -1.31 15.68
CA ALA A 337 19.42 -1.99 15.51
C ALA A 337 19.27 -3.30 14.74
N LYS A 338 18.27 -4.13 15.08
CA LYS A 338 17.98 -5.36 14.33
C LYS A 338 17.68 -5.09 12.85
N LEU A 339 16.88 -4.07 12.55
CA LEU A 339 16.56 -3.71 11.16
C LEU A 339 17.80 -3.20 10.40
N LEU A 340 18.64 -2.41 11.06
CA LEU A 340 19.89 -1.91 10.48
C LEU A 340 20.88 -3.05 10.21
N ASP A 341 21.03 -3.97 11.15
CA ASP A 341 21.90 -5.14 11.00
C ASP A 341 21.44 -6.00 9.82
N ALA A 342 20.15 -6.31 9.73
CA ALA A 342 19.62 -7.09 8.62
C ALA A 342 19.80 -6.42 7.25
N GLU A 343 19.60 -5.10 7.16
CA GLU A 343 19.86 -4.37 5.92
C GLU A 343 21.34 -4.31 5.57
N TYR A 344 22.21 -4.11 6.56
CA TYR A 344 23.64 -4.09 6.39
C TYR A 344 24.14 -5.45 5.90
N ASP A 345 23.77 -6.53 6.58
CA ASP A 345 24.12 -7.91 6.24
C ASP A 345 23.67 -8.25 4.80
N TRP A 346 22.48 -7.80 4.39
CA TRP A 346 22.00 -7.98 3.02
C TRP A 346 22.86 -7.23 1.99
N LYS A 347 23.29 -6.00 2.30
CA LYS A 347 24.17 -5.22 1.41
C LYS A 347 25.57 -5.78 1.34
N GLU A 348 26.12 -6.19 2.47
CA GLU A 348 27.39 -6.87 2.54
C GLU A 348 27.36 -8.20 1.78
N TYR A 349 26.29 -8.98 1.92
CA TYR A 349 26.06 -10.17 1.13
C TYR A 349 26.05 -9.86 -0.37
N GLN A 350 25.37 -8.80 -0.83
CA GLN A 350 25.38 -8.40 -2.25
C GLN A 350 26.78 -8.06 -2.75
N LEU A 351 27.59 -7.36 -1.96
CA LEU A 351 28.98 -7.05 -2.30
C LEU A 351 29.84 -8.32 -2.36
N ARG A 352 29.75 -9.19 -1.34
CA ARG A 352 30.44 -10.50 -1.26
C ARG A 352 30.03 -11.45 -2.38
N PHE A 353 28.75 -11.45 -2.74
CA PHE A 353 28.15 -12.34 -3.73
C PHE A 353 28.82 -12.18 -5.09
N GLY A 354 29.00 -10.95 -5.59
CA GLY A 354 29.59 -10.78 -6.92
C GLY A 354 31.06 -11.19 -6.99
N TRP A 355 31.86 -10.90 -5.95
CA TRP A 355 33.24 -11.38 -5.86
C TRP A 355 33.34 -12.90 -5.81
N LYS A 356 32.48 -13.55 -5.01
CA LYS A 356 32.38 -15.01 -4.94
C LYS A 356 32.05 -15.60 -6.32
N ASN A 357 31.02 -15.08 -6.98
CA ASN A 357 30.60 -15.62 -8.29
C ASN A 357 31.64 -15.34 -9.38
N LEU A 358 32.40 -14.25 -9.29
CA LEU A 358 33.57 -14.03 -10.14
C LEU A 358 34.61 -15.13 -9.92
N GLU A 359 35.01 -15.40 -8.67
CA GLU A 359 35.94 -16.48 -8.35
C GLU A 359 35.45 -17.82 -8.92
N GLU A 360 34.19 -18.19 -8.67
CA GLU A 360 33.63 -19.47 -9.12
C GLU A 360 33.57 -19.58 -10.66
N THR A 361 33.07 -18.52 -11.33
CA THR A 361 32.93 -18.49 -12.79
C THR A 361 34.29 -18.68 -13.46
N PHE A 362 35.34 -18.05 -12.93
CA PHE A 362 36.68 -18.14 -13.51
C PHE A 362 37.47 -19.35 -13.02
N ARG A 363 37.21 -19.87 -11.81
CA ARG A 363 37.73 -21.16 -11.34
C ARG A 363 37.28 -22.29 -12.26
N LEU A 364 36.01 -22.32 -12.66
CA LEU A 364 35.47 -23.30 -13.61
C LEU A 364 36.02 -23.09 -15.03
N ARG A 365 36.29 -21.84 -15.43
CA ARG A 365 36.86 -21.49 -16.74
C ARG A 365 38.38 -21.60 -16.83
N ARG A 366 39.11 -21.88 -15.74
CA ARG A 366 40.58 -22.11 -15.74
C ARG A 366 41.07 -23.10 -16.80
N ARG A 367 40.19 -23.97 -17.31
CA ARG A 367 40.48 -24.92 -18.39
C ARG A 367 40.62 -24.27 -19.77
N LYS A 368 40.12 -23.05 -19.99
CA LYS A 368 40.22 -22.30 -21.25
C LYS A 368 41.28 -21.20 -21.10
N LYS A 369 42.43 -21.35 -21.77
CA LYS A 369 43.55 -20.38 -21.76
C LYS A 369 43.25 -19.12 -22.59
N ASP A 370 42.15 -18.43 -22.30
CA ASP A 370 41.83 -17.17 -22.99
C ASP A 370 42.37 -15.94 -22.22
N ARG A 371 42.69 -14.87 -22.97
CA ARG A 371 43.27 -13.63 -22.43
C ARG A 371 42.39 -13.00 -21.35
N SER A 372 41.08 -13.01 -21.56
CA SER A 372 40.09 -12.48 -20.60
C SER A 372 40.21 -13.20 -19.26
N SER A 373 40.22 -14.54 -19.25
CA SER A 373 40.32 -15.32 -18.01
C SER A 373 41.60 -15.03 -17.23
N ARG A 374 42.73 -14.77 -17.91
CA ARG A 374 43.98 -14.34 -17.25
C ARG A 374 43.80 -12.98 -16.56
N MET A 375 43.22 -12.00 -17.26
CA MET A 375 43.01 -10.66 -16.71
C MET A 375 42.02 -10.67 -15.52
N PHE A 376 40.97 -11.49 -15.57
CA PHE A 376 40.09 -11.68 -14.42
C PHE A 376 40.81 -12.32 -13.22
N GLN A 377 41.72 -13.28 -13.46
CA GLN A 377 42.52 -13.86 -12.37
C GLN A 377 43.46 -12.82 -11.74
N GLU A 378 44.05 -11.93 -12.54
CA GLU A 378 44.87 -10.81 -12.03
C GLU A 378 44.02 -9.87 -11.15
N ILE A 379 42.78 -9.56 -11.56
CA ILE A 379 41.87 -8.70 -10.80
C ILE A 379 41.51 -9.30 -9.43
N ILE A 380 41.36 -10.62 -9.32
CA ILE A 380 40.99 -11.27 -8.05
C ILE A 380 42.20 -11.82 -7.27
N ALA A 381 43.41 -11.72 -7.84
CA ALA A 381 44.63 -12.25 -7.23
C ALA A 381 44.98 -11.49 -5.94
N GLY A 382 45.45 -12.23 -4.94
CA GLY A 382 45.89 -11.69 -3.66
C GLY A 382 44.76 -11.31 -2.70
N LEU A 383 43.50 -11.38 -3.13
CA LEU A 383 42.35 -11.12 -2.25
C LEU A 383 42.27 -12.18 -1.12
N PRO A 384 41.90 -11.78 0.11
CA PRO A 384 41.82 -12.67 1.25
C PRO A 384 40.55 -13.53 1.18
N TRP A 385 40.70 -14.75 0.66
CA TRP A 385 39.61 -15.71 0.55
C TRP A 385 39.53 -16.63 1.77
N VAL A 386 38.34 -16.81 2.34
CA VAL A 386 38.06 -17.77 3.42
C VAL A 386 37.09 -18.84 2.95
N GLU A 387 37.16 -20.05 3.52
CA GLU A 387 36.18 -21.09 3.23
C GLU A 387 34.81 -20.72 3.82
N ALA A 388 33.76 -20.86 3.01
CA ALA A 388 32.39 -20.65 3.48
C ALA A 388 32.01 -21.80 4.43
N LYS A 389 32.00 -21.51 5.75
CA LYS A 389 31.76 -22.48 6.82
C LYS A 389 30.42 -23.24 6.69
N ASP A 390 29.44 -22.65 6.00
CA ASP A 390 28.06 -23.15 6.01
C ASP A 390 27.66 -24.00 4.77
N ILE A 391 28.56 -24.21 3.80
CA ILE A 391 28.19 -24.84 2.51
C ILE A 391 28.96 -26.14 2.20
N GLY A 392 30.03 -26.48 2.93
CA GLY A 392 30.67 -27.80 2.86
C GLY A 392 31.21 -28.25 1.48
N ASP A 393 31.19 -27.37 0.46
CA ASP A 393 31.48 -27.70 -0.94
C ASP A 393 32.76 -27.04 -1.47
N GLY A 394 33.60 -26.52 -0.58
CA GLY A 394 34.87 -25.88 -0.91
C GLY A 394 34.71 -24.51 -1.60
N ARG A 395 33.53 -23.89 -1.54
CA ARG A 395 33.35 -22.50 -1.98
C ARG A 395 34.09 -21.53 -1.07
N LYS A 396 34.73 -20.56 -1.71
CA LYS A 396 35.42 -19.46 -1.02
C LYS A 396 34.54 -18.23 -0.99
N MET A 397 34.61 -17.48 0.11
CA MET A 397 34.01 -16.17 0.24
C MET A 397 35.10 -15.16 0.52
N LEU A 398 34.95 -13.95 -0.02
CA LEU A 398 35.89 -12.87 0.26
C LEU A 398 35.75 -12.47 1.73
N ASP A 399 36.86 -12.36 2.45
CA ASP A 399 36.93 -11.84 3.80
C ASP A 399 37.00 -10.31 3.77
N PHE A 400 35.84 -9.64 3.78
CA PHE A 400 35.76 -8.18 3.63
C PHE A 400 36.48 -7.43 4.76
N ASP A 401 36.56 -7.99 5.97
CA ASP A 401 37.22 -7.33 7.10
C ASP A 401 38.74 -7.23 6.90
N ARG A 402 39.31 -8.05 6.02
CA ARG A 402 40.74 -8.07 5.67
C ARG A 402 41.04 -7.37 4.35
N CYS A 403 40.03 -6.90 3.64
CA CYS A 403 40.19 -6.17 2.39
C CYS A 403 40.36 -4.68 2.67
N ASP A 404 41.22 -4.03 1.88
CA ASP A 404 41.22 -2.58 1.76
C ASP A 404 40.07 -2.15 0.82
N PRO A 405 39.09 -1.34 1.28
CA PRO A 405 38.00 -0.86 0.44
C PRO A 405 38.47 -0.14 -0.83
N ASP A 406 39.58 0.61 -0.77
CA ASP A 406 40.09 1.34 -1.92
C ASP A 406 40.71 0.39 -2.96
N ASP A 407 41.39 -0.68 -2.53
CA ASP A 407 41.87 -1.74 -3.42
C ASP A 407 40.69 -2.44 -4.12
N LEU A 408 39.61 -2.75 -3.40
CA LEU A 408 38.40 -3.33 -4.01
C LEU A 408 37.77 -2.40 -5.05
N ARG A 409 37.69 -1.10 -4.78
CA ARG A 409 37.20 -0.11 -5.76
C ARG A 409 38.06 -0.06 -7.00
N GLN A 410 39.39 -0.01 -6.85
CA GLN A 410 40.32 0.00 -7.98
C GLN A 410 40.16 -1.27 -8.84
N ARG A 411 39.95 -2.43 -8.22
CA ARG A 411 39.69 -3.70 -8.92
C ARG A 411 38.37 -3.68 -9.67
N ILE A 412 37.31 -3.08 -9.11
CA ILE A 412 36.03 -2.89 -9.81
C ILE A 412 36.18 -1.95 -11.00
N VAL A 413 36.92 -0.85 -10.86
CA VAL A 413 37.21 0.06 -11.98
C VAL A 413 37.96 -0.69 -13.08
N ARG A 414 39.00 -1.45 -12.72
CA ARG A 414 39.75 -2.28 -13.67
C ARG A 414 38.87 -3.32 -14.37
N LEU A 415 37.94 -3.92 -13.63
CA LEU A 415 36.96 -4.88 -14.13
C LEU A 415 36.00 -4.25 -15.14
N ARG A 416 35.52 -3.02 -14.89
CA ARG A 416 34.71 -2.25 -15.85
C ARG A 416 35.48 -1.98 -17.13
N VAL A 417 36.71 -1.48 -17.03
CA VAL A 417 37.59 -1.25 -18.20
C VAL A 417 37.77 -2.54 -18.99
N LEU A 418 38.06 -3.65 -18.31
CA LEU A 418 38.20 -4.96 -18.95
C LEU A 418 36.96 -5.33 -19.78
N VAL A 419 35.77 -5.20 -19.20
CA VAL A 419 34.50 -5.56 -19.84
C VAL A 419 34.11 -4.61 -20.97
N GLU A 420 34.39 -3.32 -20.82
CA GLU A 420 33.94 -2.28 -21.75
C GLU A 420 34.87 -2.10 -22.96
N THR A 421 36.19 -2.20 -22.77
CA THR A 421 37.18 -1.83 -23.79
C THR A 421 38.07 -2.99 -24.27
N GLU A 422 38.35 -3.98 -23.42
CA GLU A 422 39.35 -5.01 -23.73
C GLU A 422 38.76 -6.38 -24.12
N MET A 423 37.46 -6.59 -23.88
CA MET A 423 36.74 -7.80 -24.27
C MET A 423 36.15 -7.69 -25.68
N THR A 424 36.13 -8.81 -26.41
CA THR A 424 35.42 -8.86 -27.70
C THR A 424 33.92 -8.67 -27.48
N GLU A 425 33.22 -8.17 -28.50
CA GLU A 425 31.79 -7.87 -28.41
C GLU A 425 30.96 -9.10 -28.04
N GLU A 426 31.29 -10.28 -28.58
CA GLU A 426 30.61 -11.55 -28.29
C GLU A 426 30.76 -11.93 -26.82
N LYS A 427 31.98 -11.84 -26.28
CA LYS A 427 32.23 -12.14 -24.87
C LYS A 427 31.57 -11.10 -23.97
N ARG A 428 31.65 -9.82 -24.31
CA ARG A 428 30.95 -8.76 -23.56
C ARG A 428 29.46 -9.05 -23.49
N LYS A 429 28.82 -9.39 -24.61
CA LYS A 429 27.40 -9.80 -24.65
C LYS A 429 27.13 -11.03 -23.80
N GLU A 430 27.99 -12.05 -23.85
CA GLU A 430 27.86 -13.26 -23.02
C GLU A 430 27.89 -12.93 -21.51
N PHE A 431 28.82 -12.09 -21.07
CA PHE A 431 28.94 -11.68 -19.67
C PHE A 431 27.81 -10.77 -19.22
N LEU A 432 27.43 -9.77 -20.03
CA LEU A 432 26.35 -8.85 -19.70
C LEU A 432 24.95 -9.49 -19.82
N LYS A 433 24.82 -10.61 -20.53
CA LYS A 433 23.62 -11.47 -20.48
C LYS A 433 23.40 -12.04 -19.08
N ASN A 434 24.46 -12.19 -18.28
CA ASN A 434 24.33 -12.57 -16.90
C ASN A 434 23.83 -11.39 -16.06
N LYS A 435 22.52 -11.41 -15.76
CA LYS A 435 21.82 -10.36 -15.03
C LYS A 435 22.47 -10.02 -13.69
N TRP A 436 22.95 -11.00 -12.92
CA TRP A 436 23.56 -10.70 -11.63
C TRP A 436 24.88 -9.94 -11.79
N PHE A 437 25.69 -10.32 -12.79
CA PHE A 437 27.01 -9.73 -13.03
C PHE A 437 26.87 -8.29 -13.47
N ARG A 438 25.99 -8.04 -14.45
CA ARG A 438 25.68 -6.69 -14.93
C ARG A 438 25.21 -5.79 -13.78
N LEU A 439 24.21 -6.23 -13.02
CA LEU A 439 23.67 -5.45 -11.90
C LEU A 439 24.73 -5.18 -10.82
N TRP A 440 25.53 -6.18 -10.45
CA TRP A 440 26.57 -6.03 -9.45
C TRP A 440 27.67 -5.07 -9.90
N LEU A 441 28.12 -5.16 -11.14
CA LEU A 441 29.16 -4.28 -11.67
C LEU A 441 28.68 -2.82 -11.78
N GLU A 442 27.46 -2.60 -12.26
CA GLU A 442 26.85 -1.27 -12.42
C GLU A 442 26.55 -0.61 -11.07
N GLU A 443 26.10 -1.38 -10.07
CA GLU A 443 25.60 -0.84 -8.81
C GLU A 443 26.55 -1.06 -7.63
N TYR A 444 27.79 -1.50 -7.87
CA TYR A 444 28.78 -1.80 -6.81
C TYR A 444 29.01 -0.61 -5.86
N GLU A 445 29.41 0.54 -6.40
CA GLU A 445 29.71 1.75 -5.63
C GLU A 445 28.50 2.25 -4.82
N LYS A 446 27.30 2.14 -5.39
CA LYS A 446 26.07 2.50 -4.68
C LYS A 446 25.82 1.56 -3.50
N ASN A 447 26.00 0.25 -3.69
CA ASN A 447 25.84 -0.72 -2.60
C ASN A 447 26.89 -0.53 -1.51
N GLU A 448 28.13 -0.19 -1.86
CA GLU A 448 29.19 0.12 -0.91
C GLU A 448 28.88 1.40 -0.11
N THR A 449 28.47 2.47 -0.80
CA THR A 449 28.04 3.74 -0.19
C THR A 449 26.87 3.50 0.76
N TRP A 450 25.89 2.69 0.35
CA TRP A 450 24.75 2.35 1.18
C TRP A 450 25.16 1.54 2.42
N ALA A 451 26.07 0.57 2.27
CA ALA A 451 26.57 -0.21 3.40
C ALA A 451 27.35 0.66 4.41
N ALA A 452 28.18 1.59 3.91
CA ALA A 452 28.89 2.55 4.76
C ALA A 452 27.91 3.46 5.53
N MET A 453 26.88 3.98 4.87
CA MET A 453 25.82 4.77 5.49
C MET A 453 25.08 3.97 6.58
N LEU A 454 24.70 2.71 6.32
CA LEU A 454 24.06 1.86 7.32
C LEU A 454 24.95 1.61 8.53
N LYS A 455 26.26 1.40 8.31
CA LYS A 455 27.25 1.23 9.39
C LYS A 455 27.40 2.48 10.25
N GLU A 456 27.42 3.67 9.64
CA GLU A 456 27.43 4.95 10.36
C GLU A 456 26.13 5.15 11.15
N LEU A 457 24.98 4.87 10.54
CA LEU A 457 23.67 4.96 11.20
C LEU A 457 23.54 3.99 12.37
N ARG A 458 24.14 2.79 12.30
CA ARG A 458 24.20 1.85 13.42
C ARG A 458 24.86 2.47 14.65
N SER A 459 25.91 3.27 14.47
CA SER A 459 26.61 3.94 15.57
C SER A 459 25.81 5.12 16.17
N THR A 460 24.96 5.77 15.38
CA THR A 460 24.23 7.01 15.78
C THR A 460 22.76 6.78 16.18
N SER A 461 22.16 5.68 15.73
CA SER A 461 20.78 5.26 16.05
C SER A 461 20.61 4.73 17.47
N ALA A 462 21.70 4.61 18.23
CA ALA A 462 21.74 4.22 19.64
C ALA A 462 21.24 5.31 20.62
N ARG A 463 20.37 6.23 20.18
CA ARG A 463 19.77 7.27 21.04
C ARG A 463 18.29 6.95 21.31
N PRO A 464 17.98 6.13 22.34
CA PRO A 464 16.62 5.77 22.73
C PRO A 464 15.64 6.95 22.80
N ASP A 465 16.05 8.06 23.41
CA ASP A 465 15.17 9.21 23.61
C ASP A 465 14.73 9.86 22.29
N ALA A 466 15.63 9.97 21.32
CA ALA A 466 15.31 10.51 20.01
C ALA A 466 14.30 9.63 19.25
N LEU A 467 14.40 8.31 19.40
CA LEU A 467 13.43 7.36 18.83
C LEU A 467 12.08 7.47 19.53
N VAL A 468 12.06 7.64 20.86
CA VAL A 468 10.83 7.86 21.64
C VAL A 468 10.12 9.13 21.19
N ASP A 469 10.84 10.26 21.12
CA ASP A 469 10.27 11.54 20.68
C ASP A 469 9.74 11.44 19.25
N PHE A 470 10.49 10.81 18.35
CA PHE A 470 10.04 10.53 17.00
C PHE A 470 8.71 9.77 16.98
N VAL A 471 8.62 8.63 17.68
CA VAL A 471 7.41 7.79 17.59
C VAL A 471 6.20 8.36 18.33
N LEU A 472 6.40 9.23 19.33
CA LEU A 472 5.30 9.83 20.09
C LEU A 472 4.79 11.13 19.45
N GLU A 473 5.68 11.91 18.83
CA GLU A 473 5.37 13.26 18.35
C GLU A 473 5.28 13.36 16.83
N LYS A 474 6.14 12.63 16.10
CA LYS A 474 6.38 12.84 14.66
C LYS A 474 5.97 11.66 13.77
N ASP A 475 5.48 10.57 14.36
CA ASP A 475 5.18 9.33 13.63
C ASP A 475 4.05 9.52 12.59
N PRO A 476 4.34 9.37 11.28
CA PRO A 476 3.32 9.51 10.24
C PRO A 476 2.27 8.40 10.26
N TYR A 477 2.55 7.28 10.96
CA TYR A 477 1.60 6.17 11.14
C TYR A 477 0.54 6.45 12.19
N ARG A 478 0.68 7.57 12.91
CA ARG A 478 -0.31 8.03 13.88
C ARG A 478 -1.52 8.59 13.14
N VAL A 479 -2.64 7.91 13.30
CA VAL A 479 -3.94 8.47 12.93
C VAL A 479 -4.42 9.33 14.09
N ILE A 480 -4.36 10.66 13.94
CA ILE A 480 -4.92 11.63 14.89
C ILE A 480 -6.46 11.49 14.90
#